data_AF-E6QZK3-F1
#
_entry.id   AF-E6QZK3-F1
#
_cell.length_a   1.000
_cell.length_b   1.000
_cell.length_c   1.000
_cell.angle_alpha   90.00
_cell.angle_beta   90.00
_cell.angle_gamma   90.00
#
_symmetry.space_group_name_H-M   'P 1'
#
loop_
_entity.id
_entity.type
_entity.pdbx_description
1 polymer ?
#
loop_
_entity_poly.entity_id
_entity_poly.type
_entity_poly.pdbx_seq_one_letter_code
_entity_poly.pdbx_strand_id
1 'polypeptide(L)'
;MSINSVNPYANNGQLSQLEQELLWEFAKLSDKVKRAANLAKLTAESPNESLLAELRTLEKRMGLVLTLVKASVWAVIVDSQAAEEARQQQSAESAPEISYNETRSWEDSIMR
;
A
#
# COMPACT_ATOMS: atom_id res chain seq x y z
N MET A 1 26.83 -17.38 -40.71
CA MET A 1 25.42 -17.72 -41.04
C MET A 1 24.64 -17.83 -39.74
N SER A 2 23.43 -17.28 -39.66
CA SER A 2 22.59 -17.40 -38.47
C SER A 2 21.90 -18.77 -38.45
N ILE A 3 21.80 -19.40 -37.27
CA ILE A 3 21.07 -20.66 -37.09
C ILE A 3 19.59 -20.53 -37.52
N ASN A 4 19.06 -19.31 -37.64
CA ASN A 4 17.69 -19.06 -38.07
C ASN A 4 17.48 -19.12 -39.60
N SER A 5 18.54 -19.01 -40.41
CA SER A 5 18.41 -18.85 -41.87
C SER A 5 18.71 -20.12 -42.67
N VAL A 6 19.61 -20.98 -42.20
CA VAL A 6 20.03 -22.20 -42.91
C VAL A 6 20.23 -23.30 -41.88
N ASN A 7 19.73 -24.51 -42.17
CA ASN A 7 19.96 -25.68 -41.32
C ASN A 7 21.43 -26.15 -41.47
N PRO A 8 22.27 -26.02 -40.42
CA PRO A 8 23.66 -26.46 -40.48
C PRO A 8 23.81 -27.99 -40.52
N TYR A 9 22.75 -28.74 -40.21
CA TYR A 9 22.77 -30.20 -40.15
C TYR A 9 22.31 -30.88 -41.45
N ALA A 10 21.84 -30.10 -42.44
CA ALA A 10 21.18 -30.59 -43.66
C ALA A 10 22.03 -31.50 -44.59
N ASN A 11 23.36 -31.49 -44.44
CA ASN A 11 24.28 -32.24 -45.29
C ASN A 11 24.95 -33.42 -44.57
N ASN A 12 24.45 -33.79 -43.38
CA ASN A 12 25.02 -34.90 -42.61
C ASN A 12 24.41 -36.24 -43.03
N GLY A 13 25.14 -37.01 -43.85
CA GLY A 13 24.72 -38.35 -44.29
C GLY A 13 24.66 -39.42 -43.19
N GLN A 14 25.08 -39.10 -41.96
CA GLN A 14 24.98 -39.97 -40.79
C GLN A 14 23.69 -39.75 -39.99
N LEU A 15 22.94 -38.70 -40.28
CA LEU A 15 21.71 -38.34 -39.58
C LEU A 15 20.52 -38.56 -40.50
N SER A 16 19.44 -39.12 -39.98
CA SER A 16 18.17 -39.13 -40.70
C SER A 16 17.64 -37.71 -40.91
N GLN A 17 16.82 -37.52 -41.94
CA GLN A 17 16.26 -36.20 -42.26
C GLN A 17 15.48 -35.59 -41.07
N LEU A 18 14.73 -36.43 -40.33
CA LEU A 18 14.00 -36.01 -39.14
C LEU A 18 14.93 -35.54 -38.02
N GLU A 19 16.05 -36.24 -37.78
CA GLU A 19 17.02 -35.85 -36.75
C GLU A 19 17.70 -34.52 -37.08
N GLN A 20 17.98 -34.26 -38.37
CA GLN A 20 18.57 -32.99 -38.81
C GLN A 20 17.62 -31.81 -38.59
N GLU A 21 16.32 -31.99 -38.84
CA GLU A 21 15.29 -30.98 -38.58
C GLU A 21 15.10 -30.76 -37.08
N LEU A 22 15.04 -31.84 -36.29
CA LEU A 22 14.86 -31.77 -34.85
C LEU A 22 16.03 -31.02 -34.18
N LEU A 23 17.27 -31.37 -34.52
CA LEU A 23 18.46 -30.68 -34.00
C LEU A 23 18.49 -29.20 -34.38
N TRP A 24 18.02 -28.86 -35.58
CA TRP A 24 17.93 -27.47 -36.01
C TRP A 24 16.91 -26.68 -35.19
N GLU A 25 15.73 -27.26 -34.94
CA GLU A 25 14.71 -26.62 -34.10
C GLU A 25 15.15 -26.49 -32.64
N PHE A 26 15.83 -27.50 -32.09
CA PHE A 26 16.44 -27.38 -30.76
C PHE A 26 17.51 -26.31 -30.69
N ALA A 27 18.33 -26.17 -31.74
CA ALA A 27 19.33 -25.12 -31.79
C ALA A 27 18.69 -23.72 -31.81
N LYS A 28 17.63 -23.52 -32.62
CA LYS A 28 16.83 -22.28 -32.60
C LYS A 28 16.19 -22.02 -31.24
N LEU A 29 15.61 -23.05 -30.62
CA LEU A 29 15.00 -22.93 -29.30
C LEU A 29 16.04 -22.53 -28.25
N SER A 30 17.22 -23.16 -28.26
CA SER A 30 18.31 -22.82 -27.34
C SER A 30 18.78 -21.38 -27.50
N ASP A 31 18.85 -20.86 -28.74
CA ASP A 31 19.20 -19.46 -29.00
C ASP A 31 18.13 -18.51 -28.45
N LYS A 32 16.84 -18.83 -28.67
CA LYS A 32 15.73 -18.05 -28.11
C LYS A 32 15.74 -18.05 -26.58
N VAL A 33 15.97 -19.20 -25.94
CA VAL A 33 16.06 -19.33 -24.48
C VAL A 33 17.23 -18.51 -23.93
N LYS A 34 18.40 -18.56 -24.58
CA LYS A 34 19.57 -17.73 -24.19
C LYS A 34 19.26 -16.25 -24.30
N ARG A 35 18.61 -15.80 -25.38
CA ARG A 35 18.17 -14.40 -25.54
C ARG A 35 17.19 -13.99 -24.45
N ALA A 36 16.19 -14.82 -24.16
CA ALA A 36 15.22 -14.56 -23.11
C ALA A 36 15.88 -14.45 -21.73
N ALA A 37 16.80 -15.37 -21.40
CA ALA A 37 17.57 -15.32 -20.16
C ALA A 37 18.42 -14.05 -20.05
N ASN A 38 19.08 -13.65 -21.14
CA ASN A 38 19.86 -12.41 -21.18
C ASN A 38 18.98 -11.16 -21.02
N LEU A 39 17.80 -11.12 -21.66
CA LEU A 39 16.85 -10.02 -21.50
C LEU A 39 16.29 -9.96 -20.07
N ALA A 40 15.95 -11.10 -19.49
CA ALA A 40 15.51 -11.17 -18.09
C ALA A 40 16.60 -10.67 -17.14
N LYS A 41 17.86 -11.08 -17.36
CA LYS A 41 19.02 -10.61 -16.60
C LYS A 41 19.20 -9.09 -16.75
N LEU A 42 19.17 -8.56 -17.97
CA LEU A 42 19.27 -7.11 -18.22
C LEU A 42 18.14 -6.34 -17.55
N THR A 43 16.91 -6.86 -17.58
CA THR A 43 15.75 -6.23 -16.94
C THR A 43 15.88 -6.24 -15.41
N ALA A 44 16.46 -7.29 -14.84
CA ALA A 44 16.73 -7.40 -13.41
C ALA A 44 17.91 -6.50 -12.96
N GLU A 45 18.96 -6.38 -13.78
CA GLU A 45 20.17 -5.62 -13.47
C GLU A 45 20.05 -4.13 -13.77
N SER A 46 19.19 -3.74 -14.72
CA SER A 46 18.88 -2.34 -15.05
C SER A 46 17.40 -2.02 -14.78
N PRO A 47 16.99 -2.06 -13.49
CA PRO A 47 15.65 -1.57 -13.14
C PRO A 47 15.53 -0.13 -13.58
N ASN A 48 14.37 0.23 -14.14
CA ASN A 48 14.15 1.54 -14.74
C ASN A 48 14.29 2.66 -13.69
N GLU A 49 15.47 3.28 -13.62
CA GLU A 49 15.77 4.31 -12.62
C GLU A 49 14.86 5.53 -12.75
N SER A 50 14.39 5.85 -13.97
CA SER A 50 13.44 6.94 -14.18
C SER A 50 12.10 6.64 -13.49
N LEU A 51 11.61 5.40 -13.63
CA LEU A 51 10.39 4.95 -12.96
C LEU A 51 10.54 5.02 -11.43
N LEU A 52 11.68 4.59 -10.88
CA LEU A 52 11.93 4.67 -9.44
C LEU A 52 11.97 6.11 -8.93
N ALA A 53 12.55 7.04 -9.70
CA ALA A 53 12.57 8.46 -9.37
C ALA A 53 11.16 9.09 -9.37
N GLU A 54 10.33 8.72 -10.35
CA GLU A 54 8.93 9.12 -10.43
C GLU A 54 8.12 8.58 -9.25
N LEU A 55 8.27 7.28 -8.94
CA LEU A 55 7.61 6.65 -7.79
C LEU A 55 8.02 7.30 -6.46
N ARG A 56 9.30 7.62 -6.27
CA ARG A 56 9.77 8.32 -5.07
C ARG A 56 9.22 9.73 -4.95
N THR A 57 8.99 10.40 -6.08
CA THR A 57 8.34 11.73 -6.10
C THR A 57 6.87 11.61 -5.74
N LEU A 58 6.18 10.59 -6.26
CA LEU A 58 4.80 10.29 -5.92
C LEU A 58 4.63 9.94 -4.44
N GLU A 59 5.50 9.09 -3.89
CA GLU A 59 5.54 8.70 -2.48
C GLU A 59 5.60 9.93 -1.56
N LYS A 60 6.50 10.88 -1.84
CA LYS A 60 6.63 12.11 -1.05
C LYS A 60 5.36 12.95 -1.07
N ARG A 61 4.73 13.10 -2.25
CA ARG A 61 3.50 13.89 -2.40
C ARG A 61 2.33 13.22 -1.69
N MET A 62 2.15 11.92 -1.88
CA MET A 62 1.09 11.16 -1.21
C MET A 62 1.31 11.07 0.30
N GLY A 63 2.55 10.92 0.76
CA GLY A 63 2.87 10.93 2.19
C GLY A 63 2.53 12.24 2.88
N LEU A 64 2.75 13.37 2.19
CA LEU A 64 2.33 14.69 2.65
C LEU A 64 0.80 14.81 2.70
N VAL A 65 0.10 14.38 1.64
CA VAL A 65 -1.37 14.37 1.60
C VAL A 65 -1.93 13.49 2.73
N LEU A 66 -1.39 12.28 2.93
CA LEU A 66 -1.83 11.37 3.99
C LEU A 66 -1.64 11.99 5.38
N THR A 67 -0.49 12.64 5.61
CA THR A 67 -0.21 13.30 6.89
C THR A 67 -1.16 14.46 7.13
N LEU A 68 -1.41 15.30 6.11
CA LEU A 68 -2.34 16.42 6.22
C LEU A 68 -3.77 15.96 6.49
N VAL A 69 -4.23 14.91 5.78
CA VAL A 69 -5.56 14.32 6.00
C VAL A 69 -5.66 13.73 7.42
N LYS A 70 -4.62 13.05 7.89
CA LYS A 70 -4.58 12.55 9.27
C LYS A 70 -4.66 13.68 10.29
N ALA A 71 -3.88 14.74 10.11
CA ALA A 71 -3.90 15.89 10.99
C ALA A 71 -5.26 16.60 10.98
N SER A 72 -5.89 16.76 9.82
CA SER A 72 -7.21 17.40 9.71
C SER A 72 -8.30 16.58 10.40
N VAL A 73 -8.28 15.26 10.25
CA VAL A 73 -9.24 14.37 10.92
C VAL A 73 -9.03 14.39 12.43
N TRP A 74 -7.78 14.29 12.90
CA TRP A 74 -7.48 14.37 14.32
C TRP A 74 -7.90 15.71 14.94
N ALA A 75 -7.68 16.83 14.25
CA ALA A 75 -8.09 18.15 14.72
C ALA A 75 -9.61 18.22 14.96
N VAL A 76 -10.42 17.70 14.01
CA VAL A 76 -11.88 17.68 14.14
C VAL A 76 -12.34 16.76 15.28
N ILE A 77 -11.72 15.59 15.43
CA ILE A 77 -12.07 14.66 16.51
C ILE A 77 -11.78 15.29 17.87
N VAL A 78 -10.60 15.90 18.03
CA VAL A 78 -10.21 16.55 19.29
C VAL A 78 -11.14 17.70 19.63
N ASP A 79 -11.48 18.55 18.66
CA ASP A 79 -12.41 19.67 18.86
C ASP A 79 -13.81 19.17 19.28
N SER A 80 -14.29 18.09 18.66
CA SER A 80 -15.57 17.47 19.03
C SER A 80 -15.59 16.88 20.44
N GLN A 81 -14.49 16.26 20.88
CA GLN A 81 -14.35 15.70 22.22
C GLN A 81 -14.31 16.81 23.27
N ALA A 82 -13.53 17.87 23.03
CA ALA A 82 -13.45 19.02 23.92
C ALA A 82 -14.80 19.74 24.09
N ALA A 83 -15.57 19.88 23.00
CA ALA A 83 -16.91 20.47 23.04
C ALA A 83 -17.90 19.61 23.85
N GLU A 84 -17.80 18.29 23.73
CA GLU A 84 -18.63 17.35 24.49
C GLU A 84 -18.27 17.36 25.99
N GLU A 85 -16.98 17.37 26.33
CA GLU A 85 -16.50 17.49 27.71
C GLU A 85 -16.96 18.80 28.37
N ALA A 86 -16.91 19.93 27.64
CA ALA A 86 -17.38 21.21 28.13
C ALA A 86 -18.89 21.21 28.42
N ARG A 87 -19.69 20.54 27.58
CA ARG A 87 -21.14 20.36 27.82
C ARG A 87 -21.42 19.50 29.04
N GLN A 88 -20.65 18.43 29.23
CA GLN A 88 -20.78 17.55 30.40
C GLN A 88 -20.41 18.28 31.70
N GLN A 89 -19.36 19.11 31.69
CA GLN A 89 -19.00 19.95 32.83
C GLN A 89 -20.09 20.97 33.16
N GLN A 90 -20.67 21.63 32.15
CA GLN A 90 -21.80 22.55 32.37
C GLN A 90 -23.03 21.85 32.94
N SER A 91 -23.29 20.60 32.54
CA SER A 91 -24.39 19.78 33.05
C SER A 91 -24.18 19.35 34.50
N ALA A 92 -22.92 19.11 34.91
CA ALA A 92 -22.57 18.76 36.27
C ALA A 92 -22.59 19.97 37.21
N GLU A 93 -22.15 21.15 36.74
CA GLU A 93 -22.16 22.41 37.50
C GLU A 93 -23.59 22.96 37.72
N SER A 94 -24.53 22.61 36.83
CA SER A 94 -25.95 22.99 36.94
C SER A 94 -26.83 21.94 37.62
N ALA A 95 -26.23 20.90 38.20
CA ALA A 95 -26.95 20.04 39.15
C ALA A 95 -27.37 20.91 40.36
N PRO A 96 -28.67 20.93 40.74
CA PRO A 96 -29.11 21.77 41.83
C PRO A 96 -28.37 21.36 43.11
N GLU A 97 -27.65 22.30 43.74
CA GLU A 97 -27.26 22.16 45.13
C GLU A 97 -28.56 21.96 45.92
N ILE A 98 -28.84 20.72 46.34
CA ILE A 98 -29.90 20.46 47.30
C ILE A 98 -29.45 21.13 48.59
N SER A 99 -30.00 22.32 48.83
CA SER A 99 -29.76 23.08 50.05
C SER A 99 -30.32 22.29 51.24
N TYR A 100 -29.43 21.66 52.00
CA TYR A 100 -29.74 20.92 53.24
C TYR A 100 -30.36 21.78 54.36
N ASN A 101 -30.62 23.06 54.09
CA ASN A 101 -31.30 24.00 54.98
C ASN A 101 -32.83 23.81 54.93
N GLU A 102 -33.42 23.66 53.75
CA GLU A 102 -34.88 23.51 53.62
C GLU A 102 -35.39 22.21 54.21
N THR A 103 -34.56 21.17 54.23
CA THR A 103 -34.91 19.89 54.86
C THR A 103 -34.90 19.92 56.39
N ARG A 104 -34.30 20.92 57.04
CA ARG A 104 -34.35 21.04 58.50
C ARG A 104 -35.59 21.79 59.00
N SER A 105 -36.13 22.71 58.20
CA SER A 105 -37.30 23.50 58.59
C SER A 105 -38.58 22.68 58.72
N TRP A 106 -38.73 21.58 57.98
CA TRP A 106 -39.90 20.71 58.09
C TRP A 106 -39.82 19.76 59.30
N GLU A 107 -38.61 19.35 59.70
CA GLU A 107 -38.41 18.54 60.92
C GLU A 107 -38.79 19.35 62.17
N ASP A 108 -38.39 20.63 62.22
CA ASP A 108 -38.76 21.55 63.30
C ASP A 108 -40.27 21.87 63.33
N SER A 109 -40.95 21.83 62.17
CA SER A 109 -42.40 22.08 62.09
C SER A 109 -43.27 20.88 62.48
N ILE A 110 -42.72 19.66 62.45
CA ILE A 110 -43.43 18.43 62.83
C ILE A 110 -43.29 18.14 64.34
N MET A 111 -42.28 18.72 64.99
CA MET A 111 -41.97 18.52 66.42
C MET A 111 -42.60 19.57 67.37
N ARG A 112 -43.53 20.40 66.88
CA ARG A 112 -44.22 21.44 67.65
C ARG A 112 -45.73 21.24 67.66
#